data_AF-A0A2V8GUB2-F1
#
_entry.id   AF-A0A2V8GUB2-F1
#
_cell.length_a   1.000
_cell.length_b   1.000
_cell.length_c   1.000
_cell.angle_alpha   90.00
_cell.angle_beta   90.00
_cell.angle_gamma   90.00
#
_symmetry.space_group_name_H-M   'P 1'
#
loop_
_entity.id
_entity.type
_entity.pdbx_description
1 polymer ?
#
loop_
_entity_poly.entity_id
_entity_poly.type
_entity_poly.pdbx_seq_one_letter_code
_entity_poly.pdbx_strand_id
1 'polypeptide(L)'
;MTRAANRRFFVAILTAFACLLVQIGTAAQAPTPQAADKVPLTDDVFKSVQILKGIPVDTFFEAMGMFASAMGNDCTFCHVKDAYFDKTAFAQVTPRMQRARQMLTMMGELNDKYFAGRTRVTCFTCHRGSQSPVSEPDLSIQYGEPYEDPNARDFPVETRVTADQLLDKYIQWAGGAQNAPNLTSYVARGTYEGFDTAFEKRPVEIYAKAPNQQTARADGWPAAISPCRC
;
A
#
# COMPACT_ATOMS: atom_id res chain seq x y z
N MET A 1 -31.38 -43.80 -64.93
CA MET A 1 -30.04 -43.29 -64.56
C MET A 1 -30.15 -42.28 -63.40
N THR A 2 -30.69 -42.67 -62.23
CA THR A 2 -31.11 -41.71 -61.16
C THR A 2 -30.52 -41.98 -59.77
N ARG A 3 -29.63 -42.99 -59.62
CA ARG A 3 -29.03 -43.36 -58.31
C ARG A 3 -27.67 -42.71 -58.00
N ALA A 4 -26.99 -42.13 -59.00
CA ALA A 4 -25.62 -41.60 -58.83
C ALA A 4 -25.57 -40.14 -58.33
N ALA A 5 -26.61 -39.33 -58.60
CA ALA A 5 -26.65 -37.92 -58.21
C ALA A 5 -26.92 -37.73 -56.71
N ASN A 6 -27.83 -38.52 -56.12
CA ASN A 6 -28.16 -38.42 -54.70
C ASN A 6 -27.01 -38.80 -53.76
N ARG A 7 -26.12 -39.70 -54.19
CA ARG A 7 -24.98 -40.13 -53.35
C ARG A 7 -23.89 -39.07 -53.23
N ARG A 8 -23.79 -38.14 -54.20
CA ARG A 8 -22.81 -37.04 -54.18
C ARG A 8 -23.29 -35.86 -53.33
N PHE A 9 -24.60 -35.61 -53.27
CA PHE A 9 -25.18 -34.58 -52.42
C PHE A 9 -25.13 -34.94 -50.92
N PHE A 10 -25.34 -36.20 -50.56
CA PHE A 10 -25.27 -36.62 -49.14
C PHE A 10 -23.86 -36.57 -48.54
N VAL A 11 -22.81 -36.81 -49.34
CA VAL A 11 -21.41 -36.74 -48.88
C VAL A 11 -20.97 -35.30 -48.62
N ALA A 12 -21.44 -34.34 -49.42
CA ALA A 12 -21.11 -32.92 -49.26
C ALA A 12 -21.78 -32.26 -48.04
N ILE A 13 -22.96 -32.75 -47.64
CA ILE A 13 -23.68 -32.23 -46.46
C ILE A 13 -23.07 -32.77 -45.16
N LEU A 14 -22.55 -34.01 -45.17
CA LEU A 14 -21.88 -34.62 -44.01
C LEU A 14 -20.52 -33.96 -43.68
N THR A 15 -19.76 -33.52 -44.68
CA THR A 15 -18.50 -32.79 -44.45
C THR A 15 -18.70 -31.35 -43.99
N ALA A 16 -19.80 -30.69 -44.41
CA ALA A 16 -20.15 -29.35 -43.93
C ALA A 16 -20.61 -29.35 -42.45
N PHE A 17 -21.33 -30.39 -42.00
CA PHE A 17 -21.74 -30.54 -40.60
C PHE A 17 -20.56 -30.87 -39.66
N ALA A 18 -19.55 -31.61 -40.14
CA ALA A 18 -18.36 -31.93 -39.34
C ALA A 18 -17.48 -30.69 -39.05
N CYS A 19 -17.41 -29.72 -39.97
CA CYS A 19 -16.67 -28.47 -39.74
C CYS A 19 -17.44 -27.47 -38.85
N LEU A 20 -18.78 -27.50 -38.84
CA LEU A 20 -19.58 -26.56 -38.04
C LEU A 20 -19.67 -26.98 -36.56
N LEU A 21 -19.45 -28.25 -36.24
CA LEU A 21 -19.48 -28.76 -34.86
C LEU A 21 -18.18 -28.55 -34.07
N VAL A 22 -17.08 -28.14 -34.71
CA VAL A 22 -15.82 -27.81 -34.01
C VAL A 22 -15.81 -26.37 -33.47
N GLN A 23 -16.74 -25.52 -33.92
CA GLN A 23 -16.77 -24.08 -33.58
C GLN A 23 -17.63 -23.73 -32.35
N ILE A 24 -18.34 -24.68 -31.73
CA ILE A 24 -19.29 -24.41 -30.63
C ILE A 24 -18.68 -24.70 -29.24
N GLY A 25 -17.39 -25.02 -29.17
CA GLY A 25 -16.70 -25.47 -27.95
C GLY A 25 -16.05 -24.40 -27.07
N THR A 26 -16.04 -23.11 -27.43
CA THR A 26 -15.48 -22.05 -26.56
C THR A 26 -16.57 -21.45 -25.66
N ALA A 27 -17.24 -22.31 -24.89
CA ALA A 27 -18.06 -21.85 -23.78
C ALA A 27 -17.11 -21.35 -22.68
N ALA A 28 -17.17 -20.03 -22.45
CA ALA A 28 -16.84 -19.34 -21.22
C ALA A 28 -16.05 -20.15 -20.17
N GLN A 29 -14.73 -20.16 -20.30
CA GLN A 29 -13.88 -20.33 -19.12
C GLN A 29 -14.07 -19.05 -18.30
N ALA A 30 -14.96 -19.12 -17.31
CA ALA A 30 -14.93 -18.16 -16.20
C ALA A 30 -13.48 -18.09 -15.71
N PRO A 31 -12.91 -16.91 -15.49
CA PRO A 31 -11.58 -16.82 -14.91
C PRO A 31 -11.64 -17.60 -13.61
N THR A 32 -10.88 -18.70 -13.53
CA THR A 32 -10.60 -19.38 -12.27
C THR A 32 -10.20 -18.28 -11.29
N PRO A 33 -10.83 -18.18 -10.10
CA PRO A 33 -10.35 -17.26 -9.09
C PRO A 33 -8.88 -17.60 -8.89
N GLN A 34 -7.97 -16.72 -9.33
CA GLN A 34 -6.59 -16.81 -8.89
C GLN A 34 -6.67 -16.89 -7.37
N ALA A 35 -6.16 -17.98 -6.80
CA ALA A 35 -6.01 -18.10 -5.37
C ALA A 35 -5.31 -16.81 -4.92
N ALA A 36 -6.00 -15.98 -4.14
CA ALA A 36 -5.41 -14.76 -3.65
C ALA A 36 -4.14 -15.17 -2.91
N ASP A 37 -2.99 -14.65 -3.35
CA ASP A 37 -1.72 -14.88 -2.67
C ASP A 37 -1.92 -14.59 -1.18
N LYS A 38 -1.66 -15.60 -0.34
CA LYS A 38 -1.85 -15.48 1.11
C LYS A 38 -0.92 -14.37 1.59
N VAL A 39 -1.49 -13.25 2.04
CA VAL A 39 -0.72 -12.15 2.64
C VAL A 39 0.03 -12.71 3.85
N PRO A 40 1.38 -12.63 3.88
CA PRO A 40 2.14 -13.14 5.01
C PRO A 40 1.81 -12.31 6.25
N LEU A 41 1.45 -13.00 7.33
CA LEU A 41 1.19 -12.38 8.62
C LEU A 41 2.44 -12.42 9.50
N THR A 42 2.53 -11.52 10.48
CA THR A 42 3.65 -11.47 11.42
C THR A 42 3.89 -12.78 12.15
N ASP A 43 2.82 -13.51 12.49
CA ASP A 43 2.91 -14.80 13.18
C ASP A 43 3.49 -15.92 12.31
N ASP A 44 3.32 -15.82 10.99
CA ASP A 44 3.85 -16.80 10.03
C ASP A 44 5.36 -16.57 9.79
N VAL A 45 5.84 -15.34 9.92
CA VAL A 45 7.19 -14.92 9.50
C VAL A 45 8.13 -14.66 10.68
N PHE A 46 7.63 -14.07 11.77
CA PHE A 46 8.48 -13.56 12.85
C PHE A 46 8.23 -14.27 14.18
N LYS A 47 9.24 -15.02 14.65
CA LYS A 47 9.17 -15.75 15.93
C LYS A 47 9.31 -14.86 17.18
N SER A 48 9.94 -13.69 17.05
CA SER A 48 10.25 -12.78 18.18
C SER A 48 9.19 -11.70 18.44
N VAL A 49 8.19 -11.59 17.56
CA VAL A 49 7.07 -10.65 17.70
C VAL A 49 6.13 -11.18 18.79
N GLN A 50 5.88 -10.36 19.82
CA GLN A 50 5.03 -10.76 20.96
C GLN A 50 3.71 -9.99 21.01
N ILE A 51 3.73 -8.68 20.68
CA ILE A 51 2.57 -7.79 20.80
C ILE A 51 1.85 -7.61 19.45
N LEU A 52 2.58 -7.23 18.40
CA LEU A 52 2.03 -6.94 17.07
C LEU A 52 1.80 -8.21 16.23
N LYS A 53 1.03 -9.15 16.77
CA LYS A 53 0.69 -10.44 16.15
C LYS A 53 -0.49 -10.31 15.19
N GLY A 54 -0.58 -11.23 14.23
CA GLY A 54 -1.72 -11.33 13.29
C GLY A 54 -1.89 -10.18 12.30
N ILE A 55 -0.90 -9.28 12.15
CA ILE A 55 -0.94 -8.19 11.17
C ILE A 55 -0.14 -8.53 9.91
N PRO A 56 -0.43 -7.93 8.74
CA PRO A 56 0.42 -8.06 7.56
C PRO A 56 1.86 -7.63 7.83
N VAL A 57 2.82 -8.31 7.22
CA VAL A 57 4.25 -7.99 7.37
C VAL A 57 4.56 -6.54 6.97
N ASP A 58 3.89 -6.00 5.94
CA ASP A 58 4.09 -4.62 5.50
C ASP A 58 3.63 -3.62 6.57
N THR A 59 2.44 -3.82 7.13
CA THR A 59 1.91 -3.01 8.25
C THR A 59 2.80 -3.08 9.48
N PHE A 60 3.45 -4.22 9.73
CA PHE A 60 4.43 -4.34 10.81
C PHE A 60 5.64 -3.42 10.58
N PHE A 61 6.18 -3.36 9.37
CA PHE A 61 7.30 -2.48 9.06
C PHE A 61 6.91 -1.00 9.07
N GLU A 62 5.70 -0.66 8.64
CA GLU A 62 5.14 0.70 8.79
C GLU A 62 5.09 1.11 10.27
N ALA A 63 4.63 0.21 11.16
CA ALA A 63 4.61 0.47 12.59
C ALA A 63 6.01 0.72 13.16
N MET A 64 7.03 -0.06 12.74
CA MET A 64 8.41 0.18 13.16
C MET A 64 8.92 1.56 12.73
N GLY A 65 8.63 1.98 11.49
CA GLY A 65 8.96 3.31 10.99
C GLY A 65 8.29 4.42 11.80
N MET A 66 7.01 4.25 12.15
CA MET A 66 6.28 5.19 13.00
C MET A 66 6.86 5.29 14.41
N PHE A 67 7.32 4.18 15.00
CA PHE A 67 7.98 4.21 16.31
C PHE A 67 9.29 4.99 16.28
N ALA A 68 10.12 4.74 15.26
CA ALA A 68 11.38 5.45 15.04
C ALA A 68 11.13 6.97 14.86
N SER A 69 10.21 7.33 13.98
CA SER A 69 9.81 8.72 13.72
C SER A 69 9.27 9.41 14.97
N ALA A 70 8.39 8.75 15.73
CA ALA A 70 7.78 9.33 16.92
C ALA A 70 8.79 9.70 18.01
N MET A 71 9.94 9.01 18.05
CA MET A 71 11.01 9.22 19.01
C MET A 71 12.20 9.99 18.43
N GLY A 72 12.18 10.36 17.15
CA GLY A 72 13.30 11.01 16.46
C GLY A 72 14.58 10.17 16.42
N ASN A 73 14.45 8.85 16.42
CA ASN A 73 15.57 7.91 16.41
C ASN A 73 15.55 7.02 15.16
N ASP A 74 16.63 6.27 14.92
CA ASP A 74 16.68 5.26 13.86
C ASP A 74 16.36 3.85 14.38
N CYS A 75 16.35 2.88 13.46
CA CYS A 75 16.08 1.47 13.76
C CYS A 75 17.09 0.85 14.74
N THR A 76 18.36 1.25 14.67
CA THR A 76 19.46 0.74 15.51
C THR A 76 19.47 1.34 16.92
N PHE A 77 18.61 2.32 17.19
CA PHE A 77 18.33 2.74 18.56
C PHE A 77 17.69 1.61 19.36
N CYS A 78 16.66 0.96 18.80
CA CYS A 78 15.94 -0.13 19.45
C CYS A 78 16.52 -1.51 19.12
N HIS A 79 17.04 -1.70 17.93
CA HIS A 79 17.66 -2.97 17.50
C HIS A 79 19.18 -2.92 17.68
N VAL A 80 19.83 -4.09 17.66
CA VAL A 80 21.30 -4.13 17.71
C VAL A 80 21.89 -3.46 16.48
N LYS A 81 23.07 -2.84 16.60
CA LYS A 81 23.72 -2.12 15.48
C LYS A 81 23.99 -3.02 14.28
N ASP A 82 24.32 -4.28 14.53
CA ASP A 82 24.57 -5.30 13.49
C ASP A 82 23.35 -5.54 12.60
N ALA A 83 22.14 -5.16 13.04
CA ALA A 83 20.92 -5.22 12.24
C ALA A 83 21.01 -4.40 10.94
N TYR A 84 21.90 -3.41 10.89
CA TYR A 84 22.19 -2.67 9.67
C TYR A 84 22.80 -3.55 8.57
N PHE A 85 23.67 -4.49 8.94
CA PHE A 85 24.38 -5.38 8.01
C PHE A 85 23.72 -6.74 7.86
N ASP A 86 23.11 -7.24 8.94
CA ASP A 86 22.46 -8.54 9.01
C ASP A 86 21.02 -8.39 9.49
N LYS A 87 20.06 -8.58 8.57
CA LYS A 87 18.64 -8.46 8.89
C LYS A 87 18.17 -9.47 9.94
N THR A 88 18.85 -10.60 10.12
CA THR A 88 18.47 -11.58 11.14
C THR A 88 18.72 -11.05 12.55
N ALA A 89 19.65 -10.09 12.69
CA ALA A 89 19.95 -9.46 13.97
C ALA A 89 18.83 -8.54 14.48
N PHE A 90 17.87 -8.12 13.64
CA PHE A 90 16.67 -7.38 14.09
C PHE A 90 15.86 -8.15 15.14
N ALA A 91 15.89 -9.49 15.12
CA ALA A 91 15.17 -10.32 16.07
C ALA A 91 15.82 -10.38 17.46
N GLN A 92 17.07 -9.90 17.61
CA GLN A 92 17.78 -9.92 18.87
C GLN A 92 17.14 -8.94 19.86
N VAL A 93 16.76 -9.47 21.01
CA VAL A 93 16.05 -8.70 22.05
C VAL A 93 17.03 -7.77 22.75
N THR A 94 16.71 -6.48 22.77
CA THR A 94 17.46 -5.45 23.51
C THR A 94 16.65 -4.91 24.69
N PRO A 95 17.28 -4.25 25.69
CA PRO A 95 16.56 -3.57 26.76
C PRO A 95 15.60 -2.48 26.25
N ARG A 96 15.97 -1.77 25.18
CA ARG A 96 15.13 -0.73 24.56
C ARG A 96 13.91 -1.34 23.87
N MET A 97 14.08 -2.46 23.19
CA MET A 97 12.95 -3.20 22.62
C MET A 97 11.98 -3.67 23.71
N GLN A 98 12.47 -4.14 24.85
CA GLN A 98 11.61 -4.51 25.99
C GLN A 98 10.85 -3.30 26.55
N ARG A 99 11.52 -2.14 26.67
CA ARG A 99 10.83 -0.90 27.06
C ARG A 99 9.79 -0.47 26.03
N ALA A 100 10.08 -0.57 24.74
CA ALA A 100 9.11 -0.27 23.68
C ALA A 100 7.87 -1.18 23.77
N ARG A 101 8.04 -2.48 24.08
CA ARG A 101 6.93 -3.41 24.33
C ARG A 101 6.04 -2.95 25.50
N GLN A 102 6.64 -2.50 26.59
CA GLN A 102 5.89 -1.93 27.73
C GLN A 102 5.11 -0.68 27.32
N MET A 103 5.69 0.19 26.50
CA MET A 103 5.02 1.39 26.01
C MET A 103 3.85 1.05 25.07
N LEU A 104 3.97 0.00 24.24
CA LEU A 104 2.86 -0.48 23.42
C LEU A 104 1.68 -0.94 24.26
N THR A 105 1.95 -1.71 25.32
CA THR A 105 0.91 -2.13 26.28
C THR A 105 0.26 -0.91 26.94
N MET A 106 1.05 0.02 27.47
CA MET A 106 0.55 1.24 28.10
C MET A 106 -0.33 2.07 27.13
N MET A 107 0.13 2.27 25.89
CA MET A 107 -0.61 3.01 24.88
C MET A 107 -1.94 2.33 24.53
N GLY A 108 -1.93 1.00 24.35
CA GLY A 108 -3.14 0.21 24.12
C GLY A 108 -4.13 0.37 25.27
N GLU A 109 -3.67 0.18 26.51
CA GLU A 109 -4.50 0.36 27.70
C GLU A 109 -5.09 1.76 27.82
N LEU A 110 -4.33 2.82 27.50
CA LEU A 110 -4.82 4.19 27.51
C LEU A 110 -5.95 4.40 26.50
N ASN A 111 -5.75 3.94 25.26
CA ASN A 111 -6.75 4.04 24.20
C ASN A 111 -8.01 3.23 24.53
N ASP A 112 -7.85 2.03 25.06
CA ASP A 112 -8.95 1.15 25.41
C ASP A 112 -9.77 1.71 26.58
N LYS A 113 -9.11 2.04 27.70
CA LYS A 113 -9.80 2.50 28.92
C LYS A 113 -10.42 3.89 28.77
N TYR A 114 -9.72 4.82 28.14
CA TYR A 114 -10.10 6.24 28.20
C TYR A 114 -10.68 6.77 26.88
N PHE A 115 -10.51 6.05 25.78
CA PHE A 115 -10.94 6.51 24.45
C PHE A 115 -11.84 5.49 23.74
N ALA A 116 -12.45 4.55 24.48
CA ALA A 116 -13.34 3.52 23.95
C ALA A 116 -12.71 2.72 22.80
N GLY A 117 -11.42 2.39 22.94
CA GLY A 117 -10.65 1.64 21.94
C GLY A 117 -10.24 2.45 20.72
N ARG A 118 -10.55 3.75 20.67
CA ARG A 118 -10.12 4.62 19.57
C ARG A 118 -8.67 5.05 19.78
N THR A 119 -7.86 4.96 18.74
CA THR A 119 -6.48 5.46 18.76
C THR A 119 -6.47 6.98 18.88
N ARG A 120 -6.27 7.49 20.10
CA ARG A 120 -6.14 8.93 20.40
C ARG A 120 -4.77 9.27 20.99
N VAL A 121 -4.17 8.31 21.68
CA VAL A 121 -2.79 8.36 22.19
C VAL A 121 -1.92 7.52 21.28
N THR A 122 -0.83 8.09 20.82
CA THR A 122 0.23 7.41 20.06
C THR A 122 1.58 7.69 20.71
N CYS A 123 2.65 7.03 20.25
CA CYS A 123 4.01 7.32 20.68
C CYS A 123 4.35 8.82 20.52
N PHE A 124 3.91 9.43 19.42
CA PHE A 124 4.18 10.84 19.10
C PHE A 124 3.49 11.81 20.08
N THR A 125 2.33 11.43 20.64
CA THR A 125 1.59 12.27 21.59
C THR A 125 2.45 12.67 22.79
N CYS A 126 3.33 11.78 23.27
CA CYS A 126 4.23 12.05 24.39
C CYS A 126 5.66 12.34 23.93
N HIS A 127 6.19 11.58 22.97
CA HIS A 127 7.59 11.71 22.56
C HIS A 127 7.86 12.92 21.68
N ARG A 128 6.91 13.31 20.81
CA ARG A 128 7.02 14.50 19.95
C ARG A 128 8.34 14.61 19.17
N GLY A 129 8.86 13.48 18.68
CA GLY A 129 10.15 13.43 17.97
C GLY A 129 11.39 13.43 18.88
N SER A 130 11.22 13.27 20.18
CA SER A 130 12.32 13.14 21.15
C SER A 130 12.42 11.73 21.72
N GLN A 131 13.65 11.29 21.99
CA GLN A 131 13.93 9.99 22.58
C GLN A 131 13.19 9.79 23.91
N SER A 132 13.05 10.86 24.70
CA SER A 132 12.39 10.85 25.99
C SER A 132 11.25 11.86 25.97
N PRO A 133 10.06 11.52 26.52
CA PRO A 133 9.00 12.50 26.70
C PRO A 133 9.49 13.66 27.56
N VAL A 134 9.09 14.87 27.18
CA VAL A 134 9.33 16.08 27.97
C VAL A 134 8.36 16.11 29.15
N SER A 135 8.90 16.20 30.37
CA SER A 135 8.11 16.25 31.60
C SER A 135 7.65 17.65 31.98
N GLU A 136 8.23 18.68 31.38
CA GLU A 136 7.99 20.08 31.69
C GLU A 136 7.74 20.86 30.40
N PRO A 137 6.84 21.86 30.42
CA PRO A 137 6.67 22.76 29.30
C PRO A 137 7.96 23.55 29.02
N ASP A 138 8.33 23.67 27.75
CA ASP A 138 9.43 24.55 27.36
C ASP A 138 8.94 26.01 27.37
N LEU A 139 9.33 26.78 28.40
CA LEU A 139 8.96 28.19 28.54
C LEU A 139 9.54 29.06 27.41
N SER A 140 10.58 28.61 26.70
CA SER A 140 11.08 29.33 25.53
C SER A 140 10.11 29.28 24.37
N ILE A 141 9.27 28.24 24.26
CA ILE A 141 8.18 28.20 23.27
C ILE A 141 7.10 29.24 23.61
N GLN A 142 6.86 29.51 24.90
CA GLN A 142 5.82 30.44 25.35
C GLN A 142 6.26 31.91 25.35
N TYR A 143 7.52 32.17 25.68
CA TYR A 143 8.04 33.54 25.90
C TYR A 143 9.22 33.92 25.00
N GLY A 144 9.71 33.00 24.17
CA GLY A 144 10.79 33.23 23.22
C GLY A 144 10.31 33.78 21.89
N GLU A 145 11.25 33.98 20.96
CA GLU A 145 10.92 34.29 19.58
C GLU A 145 10.21 33.08 18.93
N PRO A 146 9.13 33.30 18.15
CA PRO A 146 8.44 32.21 17.47
C PRO A 146 9.44 31.39 16.63
N TYR A 147 9.59 30.11 16.97
CA TYR A 147 10.34 29.18 16.15
C TYR A 147 9.46 28.73 14.98
N GLU A 148 9.88 29.05 13.75
CA GLU A 148 9.29 28.43 12.56
C GLU A 148 9.85 27.01 12.42
N ASP A 149 9.02 26.01 12.65
CA ASP A 149 9.37 24.62 12.34
C ASP A 149 9.28 24.43 10.80
N PRO A 150 10.42 24.24 10.11
CA PRO A 150 10.42 24.06 8.65
C PRO A 150 9.73 22.76 8.22
N ASN A 151 9.45 21.83 9.14
CA ASN A 151 8.77 20.57 8.89
C ASN A 151 7.31 20.57 9.37
N ALA A 152 6.85 21.63 10.05
CA ALA A 152 5.45 21.75 10.43
C ALA A 152 4.61 21.98 9.18
N ARG A 153 3.92 20.92 8.75
CA ARG A 153 2.89 21.01 7.72
C ARG A 153 1.59 21.41 8.37
N ASP A 154 1.28 22.70 8.34
CA ASP A 154 -0.10 23.13 8.48
C ASP A 154 -0.83 22.74 7.19
N PHE A 155 -1.83 21.87 7.31
CA PHE A 155 -2.74 21.59 6.21
C PHE A 155 -3.94 22.51 6.42
N PRO A 156 -3.89 23.76 5.93
CA PRO A 156 -5.06 24.61 6.01
C PRO A 156 -6.21 23.88 5.32
N VAL A 157 -7.35 23.82 6.00
CA VAL A 157 -8.56 23.26 5.39
C VAL A 157 -8.87 24.12 4.17
N GLU A 158 -8.64 23.60 2.96
CA GLU A 158 -8.95 24.29 1.72
C GLU A 158 -10.48 24.36 1.59
N THR A 159 -11.05 25.48 2.01
CA THR A 159 -12.50 25.71 1.99
C THR A 159 -13.00 26.17 0.63
N ARG A 160 -12.11 26.47 -0.33
CA ARG A 160 -12.51 26.93 -1.67
C ARG A 160 -12.96 25.79 -2.59
N VAL A 161 -12.58 24.55 -2.30
CA VAL A 161 -12.91 23.38 -3.13
C VAL A 161 -13.56 22.32 -2.26
N THR A 162 -14.81 21.98 -2.56
CA THR A 162 -15.48 20.86 -1.87
C THR A 162 -14.92 19.52 -2.35
N ALA A 163 -15.04 18.47 -1.53
CA ALA A 163 -14.62 17.12 -1.92
C ALA A 163 -15.28 16.66 -3.24
N ASP A 164 -16.56 17.01 -3.43
CA ASP A 164 -17.31 16.71 -4.66
C ASP A 164 -16.74 17.46 -5.86
N GLN A 165 -16.41 18.76 -5.72
CA GLN A 165 -15.80 19.53 -6.81
C GLN A 165 -14.43 18.97 -7.22
N LEU A 166 -13.66 18.44 -6.27
CA LEU A 166 -12.40 17.78 -6.56
C LEU A 166 -12.64 16.45 -7.27
N LEU A 167 -13.57 15.63 -6.76
CA LEU A 167 -13.94 14.34 -7.35
C LEU A 167 -14.48 14.51 -8.78
N ASP A 168 -15.33 15.50 -9.02
CA ASP A 168 -15.88 15.83 -10.33
C ASP A 168 -14.79 16.18 -11.34
N LYS A 169 -13.73 16.90 -10.93
CA LYS A 169 -12.58 17.17 -11.81
C LYS A 169 -11.86 15.89 -12.22
N TYR A 170 -11.67 14.95 -11.29
CA TYR A 170 -11.06 13.66 -11.61
C TYR A 170 -11.97 12.81 -12.51
N ILE A 171 -13.28 12.82 -12.27
CA ILE A 171 -14.26 12.14 -13.12
C ILE A 171 -14.26 12.73 -14.53
N GLN A 172 -14.19 14.06 -14.67
CA GLN A 172 -14.06 14.73 -15.96
C GLN A 172 -12.76 14.34 -16.67
N TRP A 173 -11.63 14.32 -15.95
CA TRP A 173 -10.35 13.90 -16.51
C TRP A 173 -10.38 12.43 -16.98
N ALA A 174 -11.09 11.57 -16.25
CA ALA A 174 -11.33 10.18 -16.63
C ALA A 174 -12.31 10.00 -17.81
N GLY A 175 -12.74 11.10 -18.46
CA GLY A 175 -13.65 11.07 -19.60
C GLY A 175 -15.13 11.30 -19.25
N GLY A 176 -15.42 11.75 -18.03
CA GLY A 176 -16.77 12.05 -17.55
C GLY A 176 -17.45 10.86 -16.87
N ALA A 177 -18.55 11.14 -16.15
CA ALA A 177 -19.25 10.15 -15.30
C ALA A 177 -19.77 8.92 -16.06
N GLN A 178 -20.02 9.05 -17.37
CA GLN A 178 -20.46 7.97 -18.25
C GLN A 178 -19.34 6.95 -18.54
N ASN A 179 -18.09 7.42 -18.53
CA ASN A 179 -16.91 6.62 -18.87
C ASN A 179 -16.19 6.09 -17.63
N ALA A 180 -16.40 6.71 -16.46
CA ALA A 180 -15.81 6.26 -15.20
C ALA A 180 -16.09 4.77 -14.87
N PRO A 181 -17.31 4.21 -15.09
CA PRO A 181 -17.56 2.78 -14.88
C PRO A 181 -16.83 1.86 -15.88
N ASN A 182 -16.43 2.40 -17.03
CA ASN A 182 -15.79 1.66 -18.12
C ASN A 182 -14.27 1.77 -18.09
N LEU A 183 -13.69 2.53 -17.15
CA LEU A 183 -12.24 2.67 -17.01
C LEU A 183 -11.63 1.40 -16.39
N THR A 184 -11.27 0.44 -17.25
CA THR A 184 -10.66 -0.83 -16.81
C THR A 184 -9.14 -0.78 -16.75
N SER A 185 -8.50 0.24 -17.34
CA SER A 185 -7.05 0.41 -17.34
C SER A 185 -6.65 1.82 -17.73
N TYR A 186 -5.51 2.30 -17.22
CA TYR A 186 -4.90 3.54 -17.67
C TYR A 186 -3.37 3.44 -17.70
N VAL A 187 -2.75 4.27 -18.53
CA VAL A 187 -1.31 4.52 -18.53
C VAL A 187 -1.10 6.01 -18.27
N ALA A 188 -0.40 6.35 -17.20
CA ALA A 188 -0.05 7.72 -16.87
C ALA A 188 1.46 7.91 -17.02
N ARG A 189 1.86 9.03 -17.65
CA ARG A 189 3.25 9.44 -17.76
C ARG A 189 3.45 10.72 -16.99
N GLY A 190 4.53 10.79 -16.22
CA GLY A 190 4.85 11.97 -15.43
C GLY A 190 6.33 12.01 -15.08
N THR A 191 6.64 12.91 -14.16
CA THR A 191 7.98 13.09 -13.63
C THR A 191 7.89 12.97 -12.11
N TYR A 192 8.70 12.09 -11.52
CA TYR A 192 8.81 11.92 -10.08
C TYR A 192 10.10 12.56 -9.58
N GLU A 193 9.99 13.22 -8.43
CA GLU A 193 11.10 13.86 -7.72
C GLU A 193 10.91 13.56 -6.24
N GLY A 194 11.87 12.86 -5.63
CA GLY A 194 11.76 12.36 -4.27
C GLY A 194 13.11 12.17 -3.60
N PHE A 195 13.08 11.83 -2.32
CA PHE A 195 14.29 11.59 -1.53
C PHE A 195 15.13 10.42 -2.09
N ASP A 196 14.45 9.39 -2.58
CA ASP A 196 14.98 8.21 -3.27
C ASP A 196 15.56 8.51 -4.66
N THR A 197 15.18 9.63 -5.30
CA THR A 197 15.82 10.13 -6.54
C THR A 197 16.83 11.25 -6.28
N ALA A 198 17.18 11.53 -5.02
CA ALA A 198 18.01 12.67 -4.63
C ALA A 198 17.48 14.02 -5.17
N PHE A 199 16.16 14.16 -5.24
CA PHE A 199 15.46 15.31 -5.82
C PHE A 199 15.79 15.55 -7.32
N GLU A 200 16.32 14.54 -8.01
CA GLU A 200 16.40 14.59 -9.46
C GLU A 200 15.07 14.15 -10.09
N LYS A 201 14.67 14.90 -11.11
CA LYS A 201 13.49 14.59 -11.92
C LYS A 201 13.72 13.32 -12.73
N ARG A 202 12.93 12.29 -12.47
CA ARG A 202 12.95 11.03 -13.21
C ARG A 202 11.62 10.81 -13.93
N PRO A 203 11.62 10.46 -15.22
CA PRO A 203 10.38 10.11 -15.90
C PRO A 203 9.81 8.83 -15.30
N VAL A 204 8.49 8.82 -15.09
CA VAL A 204 7.74 7.69 -14.54
C VAL A 204 6.57 7.36 -15.46
N GLU A 205 6.41 6.06 -15.73
CA GLU A 205 5.25 5.48 -16.39
C GLU A 205 4.50 4.60 -15.38
N ILE A 206 3.25 4.95 -15.10
CA ILE A 206 2.34 4.18 -14.24
C ILE A 206 1.38 3.43 -15.15
N TYR A 207 1.30 2.12 -14.97
CA TYR A 207 0.34 1.26 -15.64
C TYR A 207 -0.62 0.73 -14.59
N ALA A 208 -1.92 0.88 -14.81
CA ALA A 208 -2.93 0.36 -13.92
C ALA A 208 -4.00 -0.40 -14.71
N LYS A 209 -4.50 -1.49 -14.13
CA LYS A 209 -5.55 -2.34 -14.67
C LYS A 209 -6.44 -2.86 -13.55
N ALA A 210 -7.75 -2.86 -13.77
CA ALA A 210 -8.71 -3.46 -12.86
C ALA A 210 -8.67 -5.00 -12.96
N PRO A 211 -8.91 -5.73 -11.85
CA PRO A 211 -9.01 -5.23 -10.48
C PRO A 211 -7.63 -5.13 -9.80
N ASN A 212 -7.33 -3.98 -9.18
CA ASN A 212 -6.20 -3.75 -8.26
C ASN A 212 -4.79 -4.13 -8.77
N GLN A 213 -4.53 -4.05 -10.07
CA GLN A 213 -3.19 -4.20 -10.63
C GLN A 213 -2.61 -2.84 -10.95
N GLN A 214 -1.46 -2.51 -10.38
CA GLN A 214 -0.71 -1.30 -10.70
C GLN A 214 0.78 -1.63 -10.73
N THR A 215 1.51 -1.01 -11.65
CA THR A 215 2.97 -1.04 -11.67
C THR A 215 3.47 0.34 -12.10
N ALA A 216 4.56 0.79 -11.52
CA ALA A 216 5.23 2.01 -11.91
C ALA A 216 6.65 1.67 -12.41
N ARG A 217 7.07 2.32 -13.49
CA ARG A 217 8.41 2.23 -14.05
C ARG A 217 9.01 3.62 -14.01
N ALA A 218 10.09 3.79 -13.27
CA ALA A 218 10.93 4.98 -13.35
C ALA A 218 12.20 4.64 -14.13
N ASP A 219 12.64 5.49 -15.06
CA ASP A 219 13.88 5.23 -15.79
C ASP A 219 15.07 5.13 -14.82
N GLY A 220 15.74 3.96 -14.81
CA GLY A 220 16.86 3.64 -13.92
C GLY A 220 16.55 2.66 -12.78
N TRP A 221 15.30 2.22 -12.61
CA TRP A 221 14.91 1.20 -11.61
C TRP A 221 14.23 -0.02 -12.27
N PRO A 222 14.47 -1.25 -11.79
CA PRO A 222 13.71 -2.41 -12.25
C PRO A 222 12.24 -2.26 -11.83
N ALA A 223 11.32 -2.56 -12.75
CA ALA A 223 9.89 -2.51 -12.50
C ALA A 223 9.51 -3.49 -11.38
N ALA A 224 9.31 -2.98 -10.16
CA ALA A 224 8.71 -3.74 -9.08
C ALA A 224 7.19 -3.67 -9.22
N ILE A 225 6.57 -4.81 -9.48
CA ILE A 225 5.12 -4.98 -9.40
C ILE A 225 4.76 -4.86 -7.93
N SER A 226 4.44 -3.65 -7.46
CA SER A 226 3.83 -3.45 -6.15
C SER A 226 2.33 -3.64 -6.29
N PRO A 227 1.72 -4.69 -5.70
CA PRO A 227 0.27 -4.74 -5.56
C PRO A 227 -0.15 -3.63 -4.58
N CYS A 228 -0.48 -2.45 -5.11
CA CYS A 228 -1.17 -1.42 -4.34
C CYS A 228 -2.54 -1.97 -3.93
N ARG A 229 -2.64 -2.52 -2.72
CA ARG A 229 -3.89 -2.66 -1.97
C ARG A 229 -4.16 -1.30 -1.32
N CYS A 230 -5.27 -0.67 -1.71
CA CYS A 230 -5.90 0.39 -0.93
C CYS A 230 -6.22 -0.09 0.49
#